data_AF-A0A844UCA7-F1
#
_entry.id   AF-A0A844UCA7-F1
#
_cell.length_a   1.000
_cell.length_b   1.000
_cell.length_c   1.000
_cell.angle_alpha   90.00
_cell.angle_beta   90.00
_cell.angle_gamma   90.00
#
_symmetry.space_group_name_H-M   'P 1'
#
loop_
_entity.id
_entity.type
_entity.pdbx_description
1 polymer ?
#
loop_
_entity_poly.entity_id
_entity_poly.type
_entity_poly.pdbx_seq_one_letter_code
_entity_poly.pdbx_strand_id
1 'polypeptide(L)'
;MRSLLGYVLCLLCMVFYSCYNETTEQIQAEFDYQFENSDQSIPVVVQFINRSSGGDTYKWEFEGGTPSVSTAKDPEKISYLKHGKYAVKLTVTNVDGEVNTTSKIINVLDQISGDFTYSIKGSNYPPVQVTLSNEIKGEGFTYSWIFKGNEVDSFEGKTPPELIYNKPGTYDLVLLVSNGQDTVRKLVNRQQKVDN
;
A
#
# COMPACT_ATOMS: atom_id res chain seq x y z
N MET A 1 53.61 28.11 -51.65
CA MET A 1 53.16 26.73 -51.35
C MET A 1 53.46 26.27 -49.91
N ARG A 2 53.94 27.13 -48.99
CA ARG A 2 54.25 26.76 -47.58
C ARG A 2 53.19 27.15 -46.54
N SER A 3 52.20 28.00 -46.86
CA SER A 3 51.15 28.38 -45.90
C SER A 3 49.84 27.57 -46.02
N LEU A 4 49.62 26.86 -47.13
CA LEU A 4 48.43 26.01 -47.30
C LEU A 4 48.52 24.72 -46.45
N LEU A 5 49.74 24.18 -46.29
CA LEU A 5 49.98 22.95 -45.52
C LEU A 5 49.77 23.16 -44.01
N GLY A 6 50.05 24.36 -43.49
CA GLY A 6 49.84 24.70 -42.07
C GLY A 6 48.36 24.88 -41.70
N TYR A 7 47.55 25.46 -42.60
CA TYR A 7 46.11 25.59 -42.40
C TYR A 7 45.38 24.25 -42.51
N VAL A 8 45.78 23.38 -43.45
CA VAL A 8 45.23 22.03 -43.58
C VAL A 8 45.59 21.16 -42.38
N LEU A 9 46.81 21.28 -41.84
CA LEU A 9 47.22 20.56 -40.63
C LEU A 9 46.49 21.07 -39.36
N CYS A 10 46.22 22.38 -39.28
CA CYS A 10 45.50 22.98 -38.16
C CYS A 10 43.99 22.68 -38.19
N LEU A 11 43.38 22.66 -39.39
CA LEU A 11 41.99 22.24 -39.57
C LEU A 11 41.81 20.74 -39.28
N LEU A 12 42.75 19.87 -39.68
CA LEU A 12 42.72 18.45 -39.29
C LEU A 12 42.77 18.26 -37.77
N CYS A 13 43.59 19.04 -37.04
CA CYS A 13 43.66 18.97 -35.58
C CYS A 13 42.37 19.41 -34.86
N MET A 14 41.59 20.34 -35.45
CA MET A 14 40.30 20.77 -34.85
C MET A 14 39.19 19.72 -35.04
N VAL A 15 39.16 18.99 -36.16
CA VAL A 15 38.17 17.91 -36.37
C VAL A 15 38.43 16.70 -35.46
N PHE A 16 39.67 16.48 -35.01
CA PHE A 16 39.99 15.46 -34.01
C PHE A 16 39.71 15.89 -32.56
N TYR A 17 39.62 17.19 -32.27
CA TYR A 17 39.28 17.68 -30.93
C TYR A 17 37.76 17.76 -30.69
N SER A 18 36.95 17.87 -31.75
CA SER A 18 35.48 17.85 -31.65
C SER A 18 34.89 16.44 -31.47
N CYS A 19 35.68 15.40 -31.71
CA CYS A 19 35.29 14.01 -31.47
C CYS A 19 35.92 13.50 -30.17
N TYR A 20 35.37 13.83 -28.99
CA TYR A 20 35.36 12.95 -27.80
C TYR A 20 34.88 13.72 -26.56
N ASN A 21 33.62 14.10 -26.53
CA ASN A 21 32.89 14.13 -25.26
C ASN A 21 31.45 13.74 -25.55
N GLU A 22 31.31 12.53 -26.07
CA GLU A 22 30.05 11.82 -26.06
C GLU A 22 29.88 11.32 -24.62
N THR A 23 29.18 12.10 -23.79
CA THR A 23 28.71 11.61 -22.49
C THR A 23 27.70 10.52 -22.77
N THR A 24 28.13 9.27 -22.73
CA THR A 24 27.26 8.09 -22.82
C THR A 24 26.29 8.14 -21.65
N GLU A 25 25.00 8.35 -21.93
CA GLU A 25 23.95 8.26 -20.92
C GLU A 25 23.85 6.80 -20.49
N GLN A 26 24.22 6.51 -19.24
CA GLN A 26 24.20 5.15 -18.73
C GLN A 26 22.77 4.65 -18.56
N ILE A 27 22.56 3.36 -18.82
CA ILE A 27 21.28 2.71 -18.58
C ILE A 27 20.92 2.74 -17.08
N GLN A 28 19.72 3.25 -16.77
CA GLN A 28 19.20 3.28 -15.41
C GLN A 28 17.75 2.78 -15.38
N ALA A 29 17.50 1.71 -14.62
CA ALA A 29 16.16 1.22 -14.36
C ALA A 29 15.52 2.03 -13.23
N GLU A 30 14.37 2.65 -13.47
CA GLU A 30 13.61 3.39 -12.46
C GLU A 30 12.13 3.37 -12.83
N PHE A 31 11.25 3.34 -11.84
CA PHE A 31 9.81 3.39 -12.08
C PHE A 31 9.05 3.96 -10.90
N ASP A 32 7.90 4.57 -11.18
CA ASP A 32 6.93 4.97 -10.15
C ASP A 32 5.70 4.06 -10.19
N TYR A 33 4.88 4.14 -9.15
CA TYR A 33 3.58 3.47 -9.10
C TYR A 33 2.55 4.29 -8.35
N GLN A 34 1.29 4.06 -8.68
CA GLN A 34 0.15 4.66 -7.99
C GLN A 34 -0.98 3.65 -7.85
N PHE A 35 -1.59 3.63 -6.68
CA PHE A 35 -2.81 2.87 -6.42
C PHE A 35 -4.01 3.62 -7.02
N GLU A 36 -4.89 2.90 -7.71
CA GLU A 36 -6.13 3.47 -8.24
C GLU A 36 -7.00 3.98 -7.08
N ASN A 37 -7.55 5.20 -7.24
CA ASN A 37 -8.28 5.91 -6.19
C ASN A 37 -7.50 6.13 -4.88
N SER A 38 -6.18 5.94 -4.90
CA SER A 38 -5.33 5.95 -3.70
C SER A 38 -5.73 4.91 -2.65
N ASP A 39 -6.46 3.84 -3.02
CA ASP A 39 -6.86 2.75 -2.11
C ASP A 39 -5.87 1.58 -2.21
N GLN A 40 -5.31 1.14 -1.09
CA GLN A 40 -4.39 -0.01 -1.02
C GLN A 40 -5.09 -1.32 -0.65
N SER A 41 -6.39 -1.28 -0.37
CA SER A 41 -7.17 -2.41 0.12
C SER A 41 -7.61 -3.31 -1.02
N ILE A 42 -7.57 -4.62 -0.81
CA ILE A 42 -8.04 -5.58 -1.81
C ILE A 42 -9.55 -5.44 -2.11
N PRO A 43 -9.98 -5.67 -3.36
CA PRO A 43 -9.14 -5.82 -4.56
C PRO A 43 -8.53 -4.47 -4.96
N VAL A 44 -7.22 -4.44 -5.18
CA VAL A 44 -6.50 -3.21 -5.54
C VAL A 44 -5.94 -3.28 -6.95
N VAL A 45 -5.96 -2.14 -7.63
CA VAL A 45 -5.40 -1.96 -8.97
C VAL A 45 -4.27 -0.93 -8.90
N VAL A 46 -3.12 -1.27 -9.49
CA VAL A 46 -1.90 -0.45 -9.46
C VAL A 46 -1.48 -0.10 -10.89
N GLN A 47 -1.21 1.18 -11.12
CA GLN A 47 -0.58 1.65 -12.35
C GLN A 47 0.91 1.87 -12.11
N PHE A 48 1.75 1.26 -12.92
CA PHE A 48 3.20 1.49 -12.93
C PHE A 48 3.57 2.42 -14.09
N ILE A 49 4.57 3.27 -13.87
CA ILE A 49 5.05 4.26 -14.84
C ILE A 49 6.56 4.11 -14.95
N ASN A 50 7.05 3.91 -16.16
CA ASN A 50 8.48 3.78 -16.42
C ASN A 50 9.17 5.15 -16.33
N ARG A 51 10.28 5.20 -15.57
CA ARG A 51 11.14 6.38 -15.40
C ARG A 51 12.59 6.11 -15.82
N SER A 52 12.82 5.00 -16.49
CA SER A 52 14.14 4.58 -16.93
C SER A 52 14.72 5.47 -18.01
N SER A 53 16.05 5.55 -18.04
CA SER A 53 16.85 6.18 -19.08
C SER A 53 17.80 5.17 -19.73
N GLY A 54 18.25 5.47 -20.95
CA GLY A 54 19.27 4.70 -21.66
C GLY A 54 18.89 3.25 -21.99
N GLY A 55 17.60 2.92 -22.08
CA GLY A 55 17.14 1.54 -22.28
C GLY A 55 16.06 1.38 -23.36
N ASP A 56 16.14 0.27 -24.09
CA ASP A 56 15.34 0.00 -25.31
C ASP A 56 14.26 -1.07 -25.10
N THR A 57 14.52 -2.04 -24.23
CA THR A 57 13.59 -3.14 -23.91
C THR A 57 13.37 -3.24 -22.41
N TYR A 58 12.19 -3.73 -22.04
CA TYR A 58 11.71 -3.75 -20.67
C TYR A 58 11.14 -5.13 -20.32
N LYS A 59 11.39 -5.58 -19.10
CA LYS A 59 10.78 -6.76 -18.51
C LYS A 59 10.30 -6.42 -17.11
N TRP A 60 9.00 -6.48 -16.92
CA TRP A 60 8.33 -6.31 -15.64
C TRP A 60 7.97 -7.67 -15.04
N GLU A 61 8.15 -7.79 -13.73
CA GLU A 61 7.73 -8.94 -12.93
C GLU A 61 6.95 -8.42 -11.72
N PHE A 62 5.68 -8.80 -11.61
CA PHE A 62 4.74 -8.38 -10.56
C PHE A 62 4.41 -9.58 -9.68
N GLU A 63 5.14 -9.77 -8.60
CA GLU A 63 4.90 -10.89 -7.68
C GLU A 63 3.46 -10.84 -7.15
N GLY A 64 2.66 -11.90 -7.36
CA GLY A 64 1.26 -11.94 -6.92
C GLY A 64 0.29 -11.03 -7.69
N GLY A 65 0.78 -10.27 -8.68
CA GLY A 65 -0.04 -9.42 -9.55
C GLY A 65 -0.65 -10.18 -10.71
N THR A 66 -1.76 -9.66 -11.24
CA THR A 66 -2.40 -10.14 -12.48
C THR A 66 -2.57 -8.97 -13.47
N PRO A 67 -1.93 -9.02 -14.66
CA PRO A 67 -0.95 -10.03 -15.10
C PRO A 67 0.33 -10.03 -14.24
N SER A 68 1.07 -11.14 -14.24
CA SER A 68 2.28 -11.29 -13.43
C SER A 68 3.56 -10.80 -14.10
N VAL A 69 3.52 -10.54 -15.41
CA VAL A 69 4.66 -10.04 -16.20
C VAL A 69 4.18 -9.09 -17.31
N SER A 70 5.07 -8.21 -17.77
CA SER A 70 4.84 -7.38 -18.96
C SER A 70 6.16 -7.04 -19.66
N THR A 71 6.12 -6.81 -20.97
CA THR A 71 7.26 -6.31 -21.76
C THR A 71 7.00 -4.92 -22.35
N ALA A 72 5.85 -4.32 -22.07
CA ALA A 72 5.55 -2.96 -22.49
C ALA A 72 6.45 -1.97 -21.73
N LYS A 73 6.78 -0.84 -22.38
CA LYS A 73 7.51 0.25 -21.72
C LYS A 73 6.78 0.69 -20.45
N ASP A 74 5.51 1.05 -20.61
CA ASP A 74 4.56 1.26 -19.52
C ASP A 74 3.56 0.08 -19.53
N PRO A 75 3.46 -0.69 -18.44
CA PRO A 75 2.57 -1.84 -18.37
C PRO A 75 1.10 -1.40 -18.22
N GLU A 76 0.19 -2.32 -18.54
CA GLU A 76 -1.21 -2.16 -18.18
C GLU A 76 -1.42 -2.16 -16.66
N LYS A 77 -2.63 -1.84 -16.22
CA LYS A 77 -3.01 -1.87 -14.81
C LYS A 77 -2.89 -3.29 -14.25
N ILE A 78 -2.23 -3.43 -13.11
CA ILE A 78 -1.99 -4.71 -12.44
C ILE A 78 -2.92 -4.85 -11.24
N SER A 79 -3.61 -5.98 -11.13
CA SER A 79 -4.55 -6.26 -10.05
C SER A 79 -3.95 -7.18 -8.98
N TYR A 80 -4.23 -6.88 -7.71
CA TYR A 80 -3.87 -7.70 -6.55
C TYR A 80 -5.12 -8.03 -5.74
N LEU A 81 -5.36 -9.32 -5.50
CA LEU A 81 -6.58 -9.83 -4.87
C LEU A 81 -6.37 -10.37 -3.45
N LYS A 82 -5.12 -10.38 -2.97
CA LYS A 82 -4.74 -10.85 -1.64
C LYS A 82 -3.91 -9.77 -0.96
N HIS A 83 -4.07 -9.61 0.35
CA HIS A 83 -3.19 -8.75 1.12
C HIS A 83 -1.78 -9.32 1.15
N GLY A 84 -0.80 -8.45 1.28
CA GLY A 84 0.60 -8.86 1.35
C GLY A 84 1.56 -7.77 0.90
N LYS A 85 2.84 -8.08 1.04
CA LYS A 85 3.92 -7.28 0.48
C LYS A 85 4.39 -7.96 -0.79
N TYR A 86 4.39 -7.23 -1.89
CA TYR A 86 4.71 -7.77 -3.21
C TYR A 86 5.90 -7.04 -3.81
N ALA A 87 6.91 -7.80 -4.27
CA ALA A 87 7.99 -7.22 -5.04
C ALA A 87 7.57 -6.97 -6.49
N VAL A 88 7.84 -5.76 -6.95
CA VAL A 88 7.72 -5.36 -8.35
C VAL A 88 9.10 -5.07 -8.88
N LYS A 89 9.47 -5.72 -9.96
CA LYS A 89 10.81 -5.65 -10.54
C LYS A 89 10.73 -5.19 -12.00
N LEU A 90 11.59 -4.25 -12.35
CA LEU A 90 11.81 -3.78 -13.71
C LEU A 90 13.25 -4.09 -14.10
N THR A 91 13.43 -4.87 -15.16
CA THR A 91 14.71 -5.06 -15.84
C THR A 91 14.66 -4.32 -17.18
N VAL A 92 15.69 -3.52 -17.44
CA VAL A 92 15.84 -2.73 -18.67
C VAL A 92 17.09 -3.18 -19.40
N THR A 93 17.03 -3.27 -20.72
CA THR A 93 18.17 -3.65 -21.56
C THR A 93 18.28 -2.72 -22.76
N ASN A 94 19.49 -2.25 -23.07
CA ASN A 94 19.76 -1.41 -24.24
C ASN A 94 20.26 -2.21 -25.45
N VAL A 95 20.38 -1.54 -26.60
CA VAL A 95 20.84 -2.16 -27.86
C VAL A 95 22.24 -2.77 -27.79
N ASP A 96 23.10 -2.24 -26.92
CA ASP A 96 24.46 -2.73 -26.68
C ASP A 96 24.49 -3.96 -25.74
N GLY A 97 23.32 -4.35 -25.22
CA GLY A 97 23.15 -5.50 -24.33
C GLY A 97 23.44 -5.21 -22.86
N GLU A 98 23.65 -3.95 -22.48
CA GLU A 98 23.75 -3.56 -21.07
C GLU A 98 22.41 -3.74 -20.37
N VAL A 99 22.45 -4.22 -19.13
CA VAL A 99 21.26 -4.54 -18.34
C VAL A 99 21.29 -3.81 -17.01
N ASN A 100 20.20 -3.14 -16.67
CA ASN A 100 19.97 -2.59 -15.35
C ASN A 100 18.67 -3.13 -14.75
N THR A 101 18.57 -3.21 -13.42
CA THR A 101 17.38 -3.75 -12.74
C THR A 101 17.13 -2.96 -11.47
N THR A 102 15.85 -2.66 -11.22
CA THR A 102 15.36 -2.05 -9.99
C THR A 102 14.15 -2.80 -9.46
N SER A 103 13.91 -2.70 -8.15
CA SER A 103 12.79 -3.35 -7.48
C SER A 103 12.19 -2.43 -6.41
N LYS A 104 10.85 -2.39 -6.32
CA LYS A 104 10.11 -1.72 -5.24
C LYS A 104 9.14 -2.72 -4.59
N ILE A 105 8.93 -2.58 -3.28
CA ILE A 105 7.91 -3.34 -2.55
C ILE A 105 6.65 -2.50 -2.48
N ILE A 106 5.51 -3.06 -2.91
CA ILE A 106 4.20 -2.48 -2.64
C ILE A 106 3.54 -3.22 -1.47
N ASN A 107 2.76 -2.50 -0.68
CA ASN A 107 2.01 -3.05 0.44
C ASN A 107 0.52 -3.03 0.09
N VAL A 108 -0.10 -4.21 0.00
CA VAL A 108 -1.51 -4.38 -0.29
C VAL A 108 -2.21 -4.79 1.00
N LEU A 109 -3.24 -4.04 1.38
CA LEU A 109 -3.95 -4.16 2.66
C LEU A 109 -5.21 -5.00 2.52
N ASP A 110 -5.70 -5.55 3.64
CA ASP A 110 -7.06 -6.06 3.70
C ASP A 110 -8.07 -4.90 3.78
N GLN A 111 -9.21 -5.09 3.14
CA GLN A 111 -10.37 -4.22 3.32
C GLN A 111 -11.01 -4.49 4.68
N ILE A 112 -11.35 -3.42 5.42
CA ILE A 112 -12.05 -3.55 6.69
C ILE A 112 -13.50 -3.97 6.42
N SER A 113 -13.84 -5.22 6.74
CA SER A 113 -15.18 -5.78 6.59
C SER A 113 -15.62 -6.54 7.84
N GLY A 114 -16.93 -6.62 8.06
CA GLY A 114 -17.54 -7.18 9.27
C GLY A 114 -17.96 -6.12 10.29
N ASP A 115 -18.26 -6.59 11.49
CA ASP A 115 -18.73 -5.78 12.62
C ASP A 115 -18.26 -6.41 13.94
N PHE A 116 -18.79 -5.94 15.06
CA PHE A 116 -18.74 -6.63 16.34
C PHE A 116 -20.14 -6.90 16.87
N THR A 117 -20.25 -7.91 17.72
CA THR A 117 -21.48 -8.26 18.43
C THR A 117 -21.26 -8.18 19.93
N TYR A 118 -22.36 -8.20 20.68
CA TYR A 118 -22.32 -8.23 22.14
C TYR A 118 -23.33 -9.24 22.67
N SER A 119 -23.11 -9.72 23.89
CA SER A 119 -24.08 -10.53 24.61
C SER A 119 -24.09 -10.21 26.10
N ILE A 120 -25.28 -10.26 26.71
CA ILE A 120 -25.46 -10.14 28.15
C ILE A 120 -25.31 -11.52 28.78
N LYS A 121 -24.53 -11.59 29.85
CA LYS A 121 -24.35 -12.80 30.63
C LYS A 121 -25.20 -12.73 31.89
N GLY A 122 -26.12 -13.69 32.02
CA GLY A 122 -27.00 -13.79 33.18
C GLY A 122 -28.11 -12.73 33.15
N SER A 123 -28.04 -11.79 34.09
CA SER A 123 -29.11 -10.82 34.32
C SER A 123 -28.97 -9.59 33.43
N ASN A 124 -30.11 -9.06 32.97
CA ASN A 124 -30.21 -7.74 32.37
C ASN A 124 -30.42 -6.62 33.41
N TYR A 125 -30.31 -6.94 34.70
CA TYR A 125 -30.34 -6.00 35.83
C TYR A 125 -28.94 -5.69 36.35
N PRO A 126 -28.67 -4.47 36.85
CA PRO A 126 -27.36 -4.13 37.39
C PRO A 126 -26.98 -5.03 38.58
N PRO A 127 -25.73 -5.52 38.64
CA PRO A 127 -24.67 -5.34 37.64
C PRO A 127 -24.89 -6.21 36.38
N VAL A 128 -24.92 -5.57 35.20
CA VAL A 128 -25.04 -6.26 33.91
C VAL A 128 -23.64 -6.59 33.38
N GLN A 129 -23.40 -7.87 33.11
CA GLN A 129 -22.17 -8.35 32.48
C GLN A 129 -22.34 -8.43 30.97
N VAL A 130 -21.47 -7.74 30.22
CA VAL A 130 -21.49 -7.69 28.76
C VAL A 130 -20.18 -8.25 28.21
N THR A 131 -20.29 -9.19 27.28
CA THR A 131 -19.14 -9.68 26.49
C THR A 131 -19.25 -9.16 25.07
N LEU A 132 -18.11 -8.85 24.46
CA LEU A 132 -18.01 -8.38 23.07
C LEU A 132 -17.29 -9.42 22.23
N SER A 133 -17.79 -9.63 21.01
CA SER A 133 -17.17 -10.51 20.02
C SER A 133 -16.79 -9.69 18.79
N ASN A 134 -15.50 -9.64 18.49
CA ASN A 134 -14.97 -8.98 17.31
C ASN A 134 -15.09 -9.92 16.10
N GLU A 135 -15.92 -9.55 15.13
CA GLU A 135 -16.21 -10.36 13.94
C GLU A 135 -15.62 -9.78 12.66
N ILE A 136 -14.74 -8.77 12.80
CA ILE A 136 -14.01 -8.16 11.70
C ILE A 136 -13.18 -9.23 10.96
N LYS A 137 -13.24 -9.20 9.62
CA LYS A 137 -12.56 -10.12 8.71
C LYS A 137 -11.33 -9.47 8.13
N GLY A 138 -10.24 -10.22 8.07
CA GLY A 138 -8.94 -9.75 7.59
C GLY A 138 -7.92 -9.61 8.72
N GLU A 139 -6.72 -9.19 8.34
CA GLU A 139 -5.55 -9.07 9.21
C GLU A 139 -4.86 -7.71 9.06
N GLY A 140 -3.83 -7.45 9.87
CA GLY A 140 -3.10 -6.18 9.84
C GLY A 140 -3.84 -4.98 10.42
N PHE A 141 -4.95 -5.22 11.15
CA PHE A 141 -5.74 -4.15 11.74
C PHE A 141 -5.32 -3.79 13.17
N THR A 142 -5.51 -2.53 13.53
CA THR A 142 -5.56 -2.05 14.91
C THR A 142 -7.00 -1.81 15.34
N TYR A 143 -7.26 -1.92 16.64
CA TYR A 143 -8.61 -1.89 17.21
C TYR A 143 -8.62 -1.02 18.47
N SER A 144 -9.46 0.01 18.48
CA SER A 144 -9.68 0.88 19.63
C SER A 144 -11.16 0.87 20.00
N TRP A 145 -11.44 0.44 21.22
CA TRP A 145 -12.78 0.31 21.76
C TRP A 145 -13.09 1.46 22.71
N ILE A 146 -14.34 1.92 22.71
CA ILE A 146 -14.84 2.95 23.61
C ILE A 146 -16.12 2.45 24.26
N PHE A 147 -16.13 2.42 25.60
CA PHE A 147 -17.20 1.88 26.43
C PHE A 147 -17.83 2.99 27.26
N LYS A 148 -18.86 3.66 26.73
CA LYS A 148 -19.49 4.74 27.50
C LYS A 148 -20.17 4.17 28.75
N GLY A 149 -19.93 4.81 29.90
CA GLY A 149 -20.59 4.47 31.18
C GLY A 149 -20.07 3.22 31.89
N ASN A 150 -18.98 2.63 31.42
CA ASN A 150 -18.24 1.59 32.14
C ASN A 150 -17.14 2.21 33.03
N GLU A 151 -16.59 1.45 33.98
CA GLU A 151 -15.45 1.89 34.80
C GLU A 151 -14.18 2.03 33.96
N VAL A 152 -13.97 1.10 33.03
CA VAL A 152 -12.93 1.20 31.99
C VAL A 152 -13.59 1.77 30.74
N ASP A 153 -13.20 2.97 30.32
CA ASP A 153 -13.87 3.68 29.23
C ASP A 153 -13.33 3.34 27.82
N SER A 154 -12.21 2.62 27.75
CA SER A 154 -11.53 2.30 26.49
C SER A 154 -10.63 1.07 26.58
N PHE A 155 -10.35 0.45 25.43
CA PHE A 155 -9.43 -0.68 25.32
C PHE A 155 -8.77 -0.74 23.94
N GLU A 156 -7.49 -1.08 23.89
CA GLU A 156 -6.75 -1.31 22.65
C GLU A 156 -6.49 -2.81 22.46
N GLY A 157 -6.86 -3.34 21.30
CA GLY A 157 -6.61 -4.74 20.96
C GLY A 157 -7.82 -5.45 20.36
N LYS A 158 -7.57 -6.60 19.72
CA LYS A 158 -8.58 -7.35 18.98
C LYS A 158 -9.71 -7.89 19.87
N THR A 159 -9.39 -8.27 21.11
CA THR A 159 -10.31 -8.93 22.05
C THR A 159 -10.43 -8.09 23.33
N PRO A 160 -11.49 -7.29 23.48
CA PRO A 160 -11.71 -6.48 24.68
C PRO A 160 -12.10 -7.34 25.90
N PRO A 161 -11.93 -6.82 27.12
CA PRO A 161 -12.35 -7.51 28.34
C PRO A 161 -13.89 -7.56 28.48
N GLU A 162 -14.37 -8.38 29.42
CA GLU A 162 -15.76 -8.34 29.87
C GLU A 162 -16.06 -6.99 30.55
N LEU A 163 -17.23 -6.42 30.26
CA LEU A 163 -17.67 -5.12 30.77
C LEU A 163 -18.75 -5.31 31.84
N ILE A 164 -18.71 -4.48 32.89
CA ILE A 164 -19.71 -4.48 33.97
C ILE A 164 -20.42 -3.13 34.07
N TYR A 165 -21.73 -3.11 33.88
CA TYR A 165 -22.57 -1.91 34.03
C TYR A 165 -23.37 -1.95 35.33
N ASN A 166 -22.97 -1.09 36.29
CA ASN A 166 -23.54 -1.05 37.64
C ASN A 166 -24.79 -0.14 37.76
N LYS A 167 -25.16 0.58 36.70
CA LYS A 167 -26.30 1.48 36.69
C LYS A 167 -27.19 1.18 35.50
N PRO A 168 -28.51 1.36 35.63
CA PRO A 168 -29.40 1.28 34.48
C PRO A 168 -29.13 2.45 33.54
N GLY A 169 -29.18 2.18 32.24
CA GLY A 169 -28.93 3.17 31.21
C GLY A 169 -28.77 2.55 29.83
N THR A 170 -28.66 3.41 28.82
CA THR A 170 -28.26 3.01 27.47
C THR A 170 -26.83 3.49 27.26
N TYR A 171 -25.98 2.58 26.82
CA TYR A 171 -24.54 2.80 26.71
C TYR A 171 -24.08 2.52 25.29
N ASP A 172 -23.43 3.49 24.67
CA ASP A 172 -22.83 3.32 23.35
C ASP A 172 -21.54 2.49 23.46
N LEU A 173 -21.46 1.48 22.61
CA LEU A 173 -20.25 0.71 22.35
C LEU A 173 -19.73 1.09 20.98
N VAL A 174 -18.50 1.57 20.93
CA VAL A 174 -17.84 2.00 19.70
C VAL A 174 -16.59 1.16 19.49
N LEU A 175 -16.40 0.68 18.27
CA LEU A 175 -15.16 0.09 17.81
C LEU A 175 -14.62 0.93 16.65
N LEU A 176 -13.39 1.41 16.77
CA LEU A 176 -12.61 1.97 15.68
C LEU A 176 -11.65 0.89 15.18
N VAL A 177 -11.70 0.60 13.88
CA VAL A 177 -10.79 -0.36 13.23
C VAL A 177 -9.99 0.39 12.18
N SER A 178 -8.66 0.20 12.16
CA SER A 178 -7.80 0.79 11.12
C SER A 178 -6.93 -0.27 10.47
N ASN A 179 -6.72 -0.16 9.16
CA ASN A 179 -5.73 -0.95 8.41
C ASN A 179 -4.42 -0.17 8.16
N GLY A 180 -4.23 0.96 8.86
CA GLY A 180 -3.09 1.86 8.70
C GLY A 180 -3.27 2.93 7.61
N GLN A 181 -4.22 2.75 6.69
CA GLN A 181 -4.62 3.75 5.71
C GLN A 181 -5.96 4.39 6.09
N ASP A 182 -6.99 3.54 6.25
CA ASP A 182 -8.34 3.95 6.58
C ASP A 182 -8.66 3.64 8.04
N THR A 183 -9.67 4.33 8.57
CA THR A 183 -10.25 4.02 9.87
C THR A 183 -11.77 4.00 9.76
N VAL A 184 -12.37 2.86 10.11
CA VAL A 184 -13.83 2.67 10.10
C VAL A 184 -14.35 2.67 11.53
N ARG A 185 -15.39 3.47 11.78
CA ARG A 185 -16.15 3.48 13.03
C ARG A 185 -17.32 2.51 12.95
N LYS A 186 -17.34 1.51 13.81
CA LYS A 186 -18.43 0.59 14.07
C LYS A 186 -19.13 0.96 15.36
N LEU A 187 -20.45 0.85 15.38
CA LEU A 187 -21.30 1.28 16.47
C LEU A 187 -22.44 0.29 16.62
N VAL A 188 -22.63 -0.23 17.81
CA VAL A 188 -23.85 -0.95 18.15
C VAL A 188 -24.79 0.02 18.84
N ASN A 189 -25.69 0.61 18.06
CA ASN A 189 -26.82 1.39 18.57
C ASN A 189 -28.06 0.51 18.58
N ARG A 190 -28.30 -0.22 19.67
CA ARG A 190 -29.68 -0.61 20.01
C ARG A 190 -29.91 -0.39 21.49
N GLN A 191 -30.92 0.45 21.74
CA GLN A 191 -31.48 0.78 23.04
C GLN A 191 -31.73 -0.50 23.84
N GLN A 192 -30.81 -0.88 24.72
CA GLN A 192 -31.18 -1.71 25.84
C GLN A 192 -31.49 -0.80 27.01
N LYS A 193 -32.78 -0.75 27.29
CA LYS A 193 -33.33 -0.31 28.56
C LYS A 193 -32.93 -1.41 29.53
N VAL A 194 -31.98 -1.11 30.41
CA VAL A 194 -31.85 -1.84 31.67
C VAL A 194 -33.13 -1.48 32.43
N ASP A 195 -34.18 -2.27 32.20
CA ASP A 195 -35.48 -2.06 32.84
C ASP A 195 -35.38 -2.40 34.35
N ASN A 196 -36.25 -1.75 35.13
CA ASN A 196 -36.42 -1.95 36.58
C ASN A 196 -37.07 -3.28 36.95
#